data_AF-A0A662SPS3-F1
#
_entry.id   AF-A0A662SPS3-F1
#
_cell.length_a   1.000
_cell.length_b   1.000
_cell.length_c   1.000
_cell.angle_alpha   90.00
_cell.angle_beta   90.00
_cell.angle_gamma   90.00
#
_symmetry.space_group_name_H-M   'P 1'
#
loop_
_entity.id
_entity.type
_entity.pdbx_description
1 polymer ?
#
loop_
_entity_poly.entity_id
_entity_poly.type
_entity_poly.pdbx_seq_one_letter_code
_entity_poly.pdbx_strand_id
1 'polypeptide(L)'
;MSRREKRKVVPKYEAPEIEIETFEIPEKVAVLDPAEAAMLVSSADKVIALIALDLMEKDIVQMTSLEPPKYAVNNKELERKKKKLKRYELKFIDAIKDDGSIDEEELRSILREVAYSLNEKAWDADIEKTKERYKELVEEKWKELEERAKVQEKVDYWNNNWPWLIIHTHSHQRARRVFTPSTPGEKVRIRPTPDTRTFPVVTPVERGARTIVVRVEDFANRVVSTIESISKNVVEGIEKVAEKTVESVERAGAKEACYSACVEHDACHSACVHDACHSACVHDACHSACHSACHSACHSACHSACVSGF
;
A
#
# COMPACT_ATOMS: atom_id res chain seq x y z
N MET A 1 3.43 60.61 58.38
CA MET A 1 2.82 59.27 58.28
C MET A 1 2.84 58.84 56.81
N SER A 2 3.81 58.04 56.39
CA SER A 2 3.92 57.58 55.00
C SER A 2 3.15 56.26 54.83
N ARG A 3 2.06 56.29 54.06
CA ARG A 3 1.30 55.09 53.67
C ARG A 3 2.14 54.29 52.67
N ARG A 4 2.77 53.20 53.12
CA ARG A 4 3.31 52.17 52.23
C ARG A 4 2.16 51.47 51.52
N GLU A 5 2.00 51.72 50.22
CA GLU A 5 1.15 50.90 49.35
C GLU A 5 1.66 49.45 49.35
N LYS A 6 0.78 48.52 49.73
CA LYS A 6 1.07 47.09 49.65
C LYS A 6 1.14 46.68 48.18
N ARG A 7 2.33 46.30 47.73
CA ARG A 7 2.58 45.75 46.39
C ARG A 7 1.68 44.52 46.19
N LYS A 8 0.78 44.55 45.21
CA LYS A 8 -0.09 43.41 44.88
C LYS A 8 0.78 42.24 44.47
N VAL A 9 0.66 41.12 45.19
CA VAL A 9 1.31 39.86 44.83
C VAL A 9 0.56 39.30 43.64
N VAL A 10 1.21 39.26 42.48
CA VAL A 10 0.67 38.58 41.31
C VAL A 10 0.84 37.08 41.55
N PRO A 11 -0.23 36.27 41.51
CA PRO A 11 -0.11 34.83 41.71
C PRO A 11 0.83 34.26 40.65
N LYS A 12 1.75 33.41 41.09
CA LYS A 12 2.73 32.74 40.22
C LYS A 12 1.95 31.77 39.34
N TYR A 13 2.08 31.90 38.02
CA TYR A 13 1.44 30.99 37.08
C TYR A 13 1.98 29.57 37.29
N GLU A 14 1.09 28.63 37.59
CA GLU A 14 1.36 27.20 37.52
C GLU A 14 0.87 26.71 36.17
N ALA A 15 1.77 26.09 35.41
CA ALA A 15 1.43 25.55 34.10
C ALA A 15 0.42 24.40 34.28
N PRO A 16 -0.68 24.37 33.50
CA PRO A 16 -1.65 23.30 33.61
C PRO A 16 -1.03 21.97 33.18
N GLU A 17 -1.32 20.92 33.92
CA GLU A 17 -1.07 19.54 33.49
C GLU A 17 -2.13 19.19 32.44
N ILE A 18 -1.68 18.79 31.25
CA ILE A 18 -2.55 18.32 30.17
C ILE A 18 -2.50 16.80 30.24
N GLU A 19 -3.57 16.18 30.72
CA GLU A 19 -3.80 14.74 30.57
C GLU A 19 -4.50 14.50 29.23
N ILE A 20 -3.87 13.71 28.37
CA ILE A 20 -4.47 13.27 27.12
C ILE A 20 -5.16 11.95 27.42
N GLU A 21 -6.48 11.98 27.62
CA GLU A 21 -7.28 10.77 27.67
C GLU A 21 -7.28 10.14 26.27
N THR A 22 -6.73 8.94 26.13
CA THR A 22 -6.86 8.15 24.90
C THR A 22 -8.23 7.48 24.93
N PHE A 23 -9.04 7.70 23.89
CA PHE A 23 -10.32 6.98 23.70
C PHE A 23 -10.12 5.52 23.26
N GLU A 24 -8.88 5.05 23.26
CA GLU A 24 -8.48 3.72 22.85
C GLU A 24 -9.00 2.67 23.84
N ILE A 25 -9.63 1.63 23.29
CA ILE A 25 -10.07 0.48 24.05
C ILE A 25 -9.00 -0.61 23.88
N PRO A 26 -8.26 -0.99 24.94
CA PRO A 26 -7.22 -2.01 24.86
C PRO A 26 -7.74 -3.31 24.25
N GLU A 27 -6.90 -3.99 23.45
CA GLU A 27 -7.23 -5.24 22.73
C GLU A 27 -8.32 -5.13 21.65
N LYS A 28 -8.97 -3.98 21.47
CA LYS A 28 -9.98 -3.81 20.44
C LYS A 28 -9.33 -3.76 19.06
N VAL A 29 -9.66 -4.73 18.20
CA VAL A 29 -9.21 -4.76 16.81
C VAL A 29 -10.21 -4.06 15.88
N ALA A 30 -9.72 -3.13 15.05
CA ALA A 30 -10.54 -2.47 14.04
C ALA A 30 -10.91 -3.43 12.88
N VAL A 31 -12.14 -3.32 12.38
CA VAL A 31 -12.59 -4.05 11.18
C VAL A 31 -12.27 -3.20 9.95
N LEU A 32 -11.29 -3.65 9.18
CA LEU A 32 -10.72 -2.95 8.04
C LEU A 32 -10.95 -3.77 6.78
N ASP A 33 -11.12 -3.07 5.67
CA ASP A 33 -11.05 -3.69 4.35
C ASP A 33 -9.58 -3.90 3.90
N PRO A 34 -9.32 -4.65 2.82
CA PRO A 34 -7.96 -4.94 2.39
C PRO A 34 -7.09 -3.70 2.10
N ALA A 35 -7.65 -2.63 1.52
CA ALA A 35 -6.88 -1.42 1.20
C ALA A 35 -6.53 -0.64 2.49
N GLU A 36 -7.47 -0.57 3.44
CA GLU A 36 -7.25 0.02 4.76
C GLU A 36 -6.25 -0.80 5.59
N ALA A 37 -6.35 -2.13 5.55
CA ALA A 37 -5.40 -3.02 6.21
C ALA A 37 -4.00 -2.88 5.61
N ALA A 38 -3.89 -2.79 4.27
CA ALA A 38 -2.61 -2.54 3.61
C ALA A 38 -1.96 -1.21 4.02
N MET A 39 -2.76 -0.19 4.31
CA MET A 39 -2.27 1.09 4.84
C MET A 39 -1.58 0.93 6.21
N LEU A 40 -1.97 -0.07 7.01
CA LEU A 40 -1.37 -0.34 8.32
C LEU A 40 -0.16 -1.28 8.30
N VAL A 41 -0.18 -2.30 7.42
CA VAL A 41 0.78 -3.43 7.51
C VAL A 41 1.58 -3.66 6.23
N SER A 42 1.48 -2.78 5.24
CA SER A 42 2.13 -2.90 3.94
C SER A 42 2.59 -1.53 3.42
N SER A 43 2.66 -1.39 2.10
CA SER A 43 3.19 -0.24 1.38
C SER A 43 2.11 0.45 0.54
N ALA A 44 2.34 1.72 0.23
CA ALA A 44 1.42 2.57 -0.53
C ALA A 44 1.05 1.98 -1.90
N ASP A 45 1.99 1.31 -2.57
CA ASP A 45 1.73 0.64 -3.84
C ASP A 45 0.71 -0.50 -3.71
N LYS A 46 0.71 -1.24 -2.59
CA LYS A 46 -0.30 -2.28 -2.35
C LYS A 46 -1.68 -1.69 -2.10
N VAL A 47 -1.75 -0.56 -1.38
CA VAL A 47 -3.01 0.17 -1.18
C VAL A 47 -3.62 0.54 -2.54
N ILE A 48 -2.84 1.20 -3.41
CA ILE A 48 -3.31 1.60 -4.74
C ILE A 48 -3.63 0.38 -5.62
N ALA A 49 -2.80 -0.67 -5.59
CA ALA A 49 -3.05 -1.90 -6.33
C ALA A 49 -4.38 -2.56 -5.92
N LEU A 50 -4.66 -2.65 -4.62
CA LEU A 50 -5.92 -3.20 -4.11
C LEU A 50 -7.13 -2.39 -4.57
N ILE A 51 -7.04 -1.06 -4.57
CA ILE A 51 -8.11 -0.18 -5.06
C ILE A 51 -8.34 -0.39 -6.56
N ALA A 52 -7.26 -0.38 -7.36
CA ALA A 52 -7.34 -0.57 -8.80
C ALA A 52 -7.97 -1.93 -9.14
N LEU A 53 -7.50 -3.00 -8.48
CA LEU A 53 -7.99 -4.37 -8.71
C LEU A 53 -9.44 -4.56 -8.25
N ASP A 54 -9.85 -3.95 -7.12
CA ASP A 54 -11.25 -3.99 -6.65
C ASP A 54 -12.19 -3.27 -7.63
N LEU A 55 -11.76 -2.14 -8.19
CA LEU A 55 -12.50 -1.43 -9.25
C LEU A 55 -12.59 -2.23 -10.56
N MET A 56 -11.54 -2.99 -10.89
CA MET A 56 -11.57 -3.89 -12.06
C MET A 56 -12.46 -5.10 -11.85
N GLU A 57 -12.47 -5.67 -10.64
CA GLU A 57 -13.39 -6.74 -10.26
C GLU A 57 -14.85 -6.27 -10.34
N LYS A 58 -15.11 -5.00 -10.01
CA LYS A 58 -16.44 -4.37 -10.14
C LYS A 58 -16.84 -4.03 -11.57
N ASP A 59 -16.02 -4.31 -12.58
CA ASP A 59 -16.21 -3.93 -14.00
C ASP A 59 -16.27 -2.40 -14.25
N ILE A 60 -15.82 -1.58 -13.29
CA ILE A 60 -15.86 -0.12 -13.39
C ILE A 60 -14.61 0.41 -14.08
N VAL A 61 -13.46 -0.18 -13.77
CA VAL A 61 -12.19 0.14 -14.42
C VAL A 61 -11.73 -1.07 -15.22
N GLN A 62 -11.12 -0.83 -16.38
CA GLN A 62 -10.46 -1.86 -17.18
C GLN A 62 -9.05 -1.42 -17.49
N MET A 63 -8.08 -2.30 -17.24
CA MET A 63 -6.70 -2.05 -17.62
C MET A 63 -6.54 -2.28 -19.13
N THR A 64 -6.10 -1.27 -19.86
CA THR A 64 -5.92 -1.28 -21.32
C THR A 64 -4.46 -1.48 -21.73
N SER A 65 -3.52 -1.14 -20.85
CA SER A 65 -2.08 -1.36 -21.03
C SER A 65 -1.47 -1.79 -19.70
N LEU A 66 -0.46 -2.68 -19.76
CA LEU A 66 0.33 -3.09 -18.60
C LEU A 66 1.58 -2.24 -18.41
N GLU A 67 2.28 -1.83 -19.47
CA GLU A 67 3.55 -1.11 -19.34
C GLU A 67 3.61 0.06 -20.33
N PRO A 68 3.39 1.32 -19.87
CA PRO A 68 2.92 1.70 -18.54
C PRO A 68 1.45 1.30 -18.31
N PRO A 69 0.99 1.18 -17.04
CA PRO A 69 -0.40 0.86 -16.74
C PRO A 69 -1.32 1.97 -17.24
N LYS A 70 -2.33 1.59 -18.02
CA LYS A 70 -3.40 2.49 -18.46
C LYS A 70 -4.76 1.90 -18.18
N TYR A 71 -5.74 2.77 -17.96
CA TYR A 71 -7.06 2.43 -17.49
C TYR A 71 -8.14 3.07 -18.37
N ALA A 72 -9.25 2.37 -18.52
CA ALA A 72 -10.47 2.89 -19.12
C ALA A 72 -11.63 2.73 -18.13
N VAL A 73 -12.46 3.76 -18.01
CA VAL A 73 -13.60 3.77 -17.09
C VAL A 73 -14.88 3.36 -17.84
N ASN A 74 -15.58 2.36 -17.33
CA ASN A 74 -16.90 1.98 -17.79
C ASN A 74 -17.96 2.87 -17.12
N ASN A 75 -18.27 4.00 -17.76
CA ASN A 75 -19.20 5.00 -17.24
C ASN A 75 -20.59 4.43 -16.92
N LYS A 76 -21.06 3.43 -17.65
CA LYS A 76 -22.36 2.78 -17.38
C LYS A 76 -22.34 2.04 -16.04
N GLU A 77 -21.27 1.31 -15.77
CA GLU A 77 -21.09 0.57 -14.52
C GLU A 77 -20.80 1.50 -13.35
N LEU A 78 -19.99 2.54 -13.58
CA LEU A 78 -19.76 3.61 -12.62
C LEU A 78 -21.08 4.21 -12.15
N GLU A 79 -21.92 4.71 -13.05
CA GLU A 79 -23.19 5.35 -12.66
C GLU A 79 -24.14 4.38 -11.95
N ARG A 80 -24.15 3.10 -12.33
CA ARG A 80 -24.95 2.06 -11.67
C ARG A 80 -24.50 1.79 -10.23
N LYS A 81 -23.20 1.80 -9.97
CA LYS A 81 -22.60 1.37 -8.69
C LYS A 81 -22.05 2.53 -7.85
N LYS A 82 -22.06 3.77 -8.36
CA LYS A 82 -21.45 4.98 -7.76
C LYS A 82 -21.73 5.15 -6.27
N LYS A 83 -23.00 4.98 -5.88
CA LYS A 83 -23.45 5.14 -4.48
C LYS A 83 -22.89 4.08 -3.51
N LYS A 84 -22.37 2.98 -4.03
CA LYS A 84 -21.77 1.88 -3.25
C LYS A 84 -20.25 1.97 -3.19
N LEU A 85 -19.64 2.89 -3.94
CA LEU A 85 -18.20 3.08 -3.95
C LEU A 85 -17.76 3.91 -2.76
N LYS A 86 -16.58 3.59 -2.25
CA LYS A 86 -15.92 4.34 -1.18
C LYS A 86 -15.31 5.62 -1.75
N ARG A 87 -15.01 6.57 -0.88
CA ARG A 87 -14.43 7.86 -1.27
C ARG A 87 -13.11 7.73 -2.01
N TYR A 88 -12.20 6.90 -1.49
CA TYR A 88 -10.91 6.66 -2.13
C TYR A 88 -11.04 5.93 -3.49
N GLU A 89 -12.07 5.11 -3.69
CA GLU A 89 -12.33 4.47 -4.99
C GLU A 89 -12.79 5.49 -6.04
N LEU A 90 -13.68 6.41 -5.64
CA LEU A 90 -14.07 7.53 -6.49
C LEU A 90 -12.87 8.42 -6.82
N LYS A 91 -11.96 8.64 -5.85
CA LYS A 91 -10.72 9.38 -6.11
C LYS A 91 -9.75 8.68 -7.04
N PHE A 92 -9.66 7.36 -6.97
CA PHE A 92 -8.90 6.62 -7.97
C PHE A 92 -9.48 6.82 -9.38
N ILE A 93 -10.80 6.79 -9.53
CA ILE A 93 -11.45 7.01 -10.83
C ILE A 93 -11.22 8.45 -11.32
N ASP A 94 -11.39 9.45 -10.44
CA ASP A 94 -11.16 10.87 -10.77
C ASP A 94 -9.70 11.13 -11.20
N ALA A 95 -8.74 10.34 -10.70
CA ALA A 95 -7.33 10.46 -11.03
C ALA A 95 -6.96 9.86 -12.39
N ILE A 96 -7.86 9.12 -13.07
CA ILE A 96 -7.59 8.58 -14.41
C ILE A 96 -7.76 9.69 -15.44
N LYS A 97 -6.68 10.02 -16.15
CA LYS A 97 -6.65 11.01 -17.24
C LYS A 97 -7.33 10.49 -18.50
N ASP A 98 -7.63 11.41 -19.43
CA ASP A 98 -8.23 11.10 -20.73
C ASP A 98 -7.41 10.10 -21.56
N ASP A 99 -6.08 10.08 -21.39
CA ASP A 99 -5.17 9.15 -22.07
C ASP A 99 -5.04 7.78 -21.36
N GLY A 100 -5.78 7.59 -20.26
CA GLY A 100 -5.83 6.41 -19.42
C GLY A 100 -4.71 6.32 -18.36
N SER A 101 -3.76 7.25 -18.32
CA SER A 101 -2.74 7.27 -17.25
C SER A 101 -3.32 7.76 -15.93
N ILE A 102 -2.70 7.40 -14.80
CA ILE A 102 -3.07 7.97 -13.49
C ILE A 102 -2.34 9.29 -13.30
N ASP A 103 -3.02 10.28 -12.74
CA ASP A 103 -2.38 11.49 -12.28
C ASP A 103 -1.52 11.24 -11.04
N GLU A 104 -0.20 11.34 -11.22
CA GLU A 104 0.78 11.08 -10.16
C GLU A 104 0.61 12.01 -8.96
N GLU A 105 0.13 13.25 -9.19
CA GLU A 105 -0.15 14.21 -8.12
C GLU A 105 -1.37 13.79 -7.27
N GLU A 106 -2.34 13.11 -7.87
CA GLU A 106 -3.56 12.64 -7.20
C GLU A 106 -3.34 11.33 -6.42
N LEU A 107 -2.25 10.58 -6.68
CA LEU A 107 -1.92 9.36 -5.91
C LEU A 107 -1.87 9.62 -4.40
N ARG A 108 -1.26 10.74 -3.98
CA ARG A 108 -1.19 11.14 -2.57
C ARG A 108 -2.58 11.46 -2.00
N SER A 109 -3.45 12.02 -2.83
CA SER A 109 -4.84 12.34 -2.48
C SER A 109 -5.62 11.05 -2.17
N ILE A 110 -5.45 10.02 -3.01
CA ILE A 110 -6.09 8.70 -2.82
C ILE A 110 -5.63 8.07 -1.49
N LEU A 111 -4.32 8.02 -1.23
CA LEU A 111 -3.78 7.45 0.01
C LEU A 111 -4.29 8.19 1.25
N ARG A 112 -4.46 9.52 1.15
CA ARG A 112 -5.04 10.33 2.23
C ARG A 112 -6.50 9.97 2.50
N GLU A 113 -7.30 9.75 1.46
CA GLU A 113 -8.70 9.30 1.63
C GLU A 113 -8.80 7.90 2.25
N VAL A 114 -7.85 7.01 1.96
CA VAL A 114 -7.75 5.70 2.65
C VAL A 114 -7.41 5.91 4.12
N ALA A 115 -6.44 6.77 4.43
CA ALA A 115 -6.06 7.10 5.80
C ALA A 115 -7.23 7.70 6.60
N TYR A 116 -8.05 8.57 5.99
CA TYR A 116 -9.26 9.09 6.63
C TYR A 116 -10.28 7.99 6.94
N SER A 117 -10.55 7.10 5.98
CA SER A 117 -11.46 5.97 6.17
C SER A 117 -10.97 5.01 7.27
N LEU A 118 -9.66 4.75 7.30
CA LEU A 118 -9.01 3.97 8.35
C LEU A 118 -9.15 4.62 9.72
N ASN A 119 -8.81 5.91 9.85
CA ASN A 119 -8.90 6.64 11.10
C ASN A 119 -10.34 6.69 11.62
N GLU A 120 -11.34 6.82 10.75
CA GLU A 120 -12.76 6.76 11.12
C GLU A 120 -13.15 5.40 11.73
N LYS A 121 -12.52 4.31 11.30
CA LYS A 121 -12.81 2.94 11.79
C LYS A 121 -11.96 2.51 12.98
N ALA A 122 -10.78 3.08 13.12
CA ALA A 122 -9.78 2.70 14.12
C ALA A 122 -9.62 3.72 15.26
N TRP A 123 -10.49 4.74 15.34
CA TRP A 123 -10.38 5.84 16.31
C TRP A 123 -10.35 5.40 17.79
N ASP A 124 -11.00 4.29 18.13
CA ASP A 124 -11.04 3.70 19.48
C ASP A 124 -10.40 2.31 19.54
N ALA A 125 -9.72 1.90 18.48
CA ALA A 125 -9.08 0.59 18.38
C ALA A 125 -7.64 0.64 18.86
N ASP A 126 -7.18 -0.48 19.42
CA ASP A 126 -5.77 -0.73 19.68
C ASP A 126 -5.05 -0.94 18.34
N ILE A 127 -4.27 0.04 17.93
CA ILE A 127 -3.63 0.08 16.60
C ILE A 127 -2.57 -1.01 16.49
N GLU A 128 -1.85 -1.32 17.56
CA GLU A 128 -0.82 -2.35 17.54
C GLU A 128 -1.45 -3.74 17.47
N LYS A 129 -2.52 -3.99 18.22
CA LYS A 129 -3.31 -5.24 18.10
C LYS A 129 -3.98 -5.37 16.74
N THR A 130 -4.43 -4.26 16.17
CA THR A 130 -4.98 -4.24 14.81
C THR A 130 -3.91 -4.62 13.79
N LYS A 131 -2.71 -4.04 13.86
CA LYS A 131 -1.57 -4.40 13.00
C LYS A 131 -1.18 -5.87 13.14
N GLU A 132 -1.06 -6.36 14.38
CA GLU A 132 -0.73 -7.76 14.68
C GLU A 132 -1.73 -8.70 14.01
N ARG A 133 -3.04 -8.45 14.22
CA ARG A 133 -4.10 -9.28 13.64
C ARG A 133 -4.07 -9.35 12.12
N TYR A 134 -3.85 -8.22 11.43
CA TYR A 134 -3.81 -8.23 9.96
C TYR A 134 -2.52 -8.84 9.40
N LYS A 135 -1.37 -8.69 10.08
CA LYS A 135 -0.14 -9.42 9.71
C LYS A 135 -0.35 -10.93 9.82
N GLU A 136 -0.94 -11.40 10.92
CA GLU A 136 -1.26 -12.81 11.12
C GLU A 136 -2.25 -13.32 10.07
N LEU A 137 -3.31 -12.56 9.77
CA LEU A 137 -4.29 -12.93 8.75
C LEU A 137 -3.63 -13.09 7.37
N VAL A 138 -2.75 -12.18 6.99
CA VAL A 138 -2.04 -12.25 5.70
C VAL A 138 -1.16 -13.50 5.64
N GLU A 139 -0.40 -13.80 6.68
CA GLU A 139 0.42 -15.01 6.74
C GLU A 139 -0.41 -16.30 6.76
N GLU A 140 -1.50 -16.33 7.52
CA GLU A 140 -2.47 -17.43 7.52
C GLU A 140 -2.97 -17.70 6.10
N LYS A 141 -3.38 -16.64 5.38
CA LYS A 141 -3.88 -16.77 4.00
C LYS A 141 -2.84 -17.30 3.03
N TRP A 142 -1.58 -16.88 3.18
CA TRP A 142 -0.51 -17.42 2.36
C TRP A 142 -0.17 -18.87 2.70
N LYS A 143 -0.14 -19.23 3.99
CA LYS A 143 0.07 -20.61 4.43
C LYS A 143 -1.01 -21.54 3.88
N GLU A 144 -2.28 -21.15 4.01
CA GLU A 144 -3.42 -21.88 3.43
C GLU A 144 -3.30 -22.07 1.90
N LEU A 145 -2.69 -21.12 1.19
CA LEU A 145 -2.46 -21.21 -0.25
C LEU A 145 -1.29 -22.16 -0.56
N GLU A 146 -0.18 -22.03 0.15
CA GLU A 146 1.06 -22.78 -0.07
C GLU A 146 0.91 -24.27 0.25
N GLU A 147 0.13 -24.62 1.28
CA GLU A 147 -0.12 -26.00 1.71
C GLU A 147 -1.00 -26.81 0.74
N ARG A 148 -1.66 -26.15 -0.22
CA ARG A 148 -2.50 -26.84 -1.21
C ARG A 148 -1.65 -27.68 -2.16
N ALA A 149 -2.07 -28.92 -2.39
CA ALA A 149 -1.32 -29.85 -3.23
C ALA A 149 -1.49 -29.56 -4.72
N LYS A 150 -2.73 -29.32 -5.18
CA LYS A 150 -3.03 -29.18 -6.61
C LYS A 150 -2.98 -27.73 -7.05
N VAL A 151 -2.39 -27.48 -8.23
CA VAL A 151 -2.32 -26.14 -8.82
C VAL A 151 -3.71 -25.55 -9.07
N GLN A 152 -4.68 -26.38 -9.48
CA GLN A 152 -6.08 -25.97 -9.60
C GLN A 152 -6.63 -25.38 -8.29
N GLU A 153 -6.41 -26.05 -7.16
CA GLU A 153 -6.88 -25.60 -5.85
C GLU A 153 -6.17 -24.31 -5.40
N LYS A 154 -4.88 -24.14 -5.76
CA LYS A 154 -4.14 -22.90 -5.52
C LYS A 154 -4.73 -21.73 -6.30
N VAL A 155 -5.05 -21.92 -7.58
CA VAL A 155 -5.64 -20.87 -8.44
C VAL A 155 -7.05 -20.51 -7.95
N ASP A 156 -7.86 -21.50 -7.59
CA ASP A 156 -9.19 -21.27 -7.03
C ASP A 156 -9.13 -20.52 -5.70
N TYR A 157 -8.19 -20.90 -4.83
CA TYR A 157 -7.98 -20.21 -3.55
C TYR A 157 -7.49 -18.78 -3.75
N TRP A 158 -6.54 -18.55 -4.66
CA TRP A 158 -6.07 -17.21 -5.01
C TRP A 158 -7.22 -16.33 -5.48
N ASN A 159 -8.02 -16.80 -6.44
CA ASN A 159 -9.14 -16.02 -6.95
C ASN A 159 -10.09 -15.58 -5.83
N ASN A 160 -10.36 -16.44 -4.84
CA ASN A 160 -11.23 -16.10 -3.73
C ASN A 160 -10.58 -15.18 -2.66
N ASN A 161 -9.25 -15.16 -2.55
CA ASN A 161 -8.53 -14.53 -1.43
C ASN A 161 -7.48 -13.49 -1.85
N TRP A 162 -7.37 -13.18 -3.15
CA TRP A 162 -6.35 -12.28 -3.68
C TRP A 162 -6.25 -10.93 -2.94
N PRO A 163 -7.35 -10.30 -2.44
CA PRO A 163 -7.22 -9.02 -1.76
C PRO A 163 -6.37 -9.09 -0.49
N TRP A 164 -6.40 -10.21 0.22
CA TRP A 164 -5.58 -10.40 1.42
C TRP A 164 -4.16 -10.86 1.06
N LEU A 165 -4.01 -11.67 0.01
CA LEU A 165 -2.71 -12.18 -0.43
C LEU A 165 -1.80 -11.07 -0.97
N ILE A 166 -2.36 -10.06 -1.64
CA ILE A 166 -1.60 -8.94 -2.23
C ILE A 166 -1.00 -8.02 -1.18
N ILE A 167 -1.61 -7.92 0.01
CA ILE A 167 -1.12 -7.07 1.11
C ILE A 167 0.31 -7.42 1.47
N HIS A 168 0.72 -8.68 1.36
CA HIS A 168 2.08 -9.08 1.68
C HIS A 168 3.12 -8.37 0.78
N THR A 169 4.16 -7.78 1.37
CA THR A 169 5.22 -7.02 0.67
C THR A 169 5.81 -7.83 -0.50
N HIS A 170 6.16 -9.09 -0.26
CA HIS A 170 6.72 -10.01 -1.26
C HIS A 170 5.66 -10.82 -2.05
N SER A 171 4.41 -10.35 -2.14
CA SER A 171 3.30 -11.09 -2.78
C SER A 171 3.62 -11.54 -4.21
N HIS A 172 4.25 -10.70 -5.02
CA HIS A 172 4.66 -11.04 -6.39
C HIS A 172 5.67 -12.20 -6.45
N GLN A 173 6.69 -12.19 -5.57
CA GLN A 173 7.68 -13.27 -5.50
C GLN A 173 7.07 -14.58 -5.00
N ARG A 174 6.22 -14.52 -3.97
CA ARG A 174 5.52 -15.69 -3.44
C ARG A 174 4.57 -16.28 -4.49
N ALA A 175 3.79 -15.45 -5.18
CA ALA A 175 2.90 -15.88 -6.25
C ALA A 175 3.65 -16.63 -7.36
N ARG A 176 4.82 -16.12 -7.76
CA ARG A 176 5.69 -16.78 -8.76
C ARG A 176 6.12 -18.18 -8.34
N ARG A 177 6.37 -18.42 -7.05
CA ARG A 177 6.75 -19.75 -6.51
C ARG A 177 5.55 -20.68 -6.39
N VAL A 178 4.42 -20.15 -5.94
CA VAL A 178 3.19 -20.93 -5.69
C VAL A 178 2.60 -21.48 -6.98
N PHE A 179 2.54 -20.67 -8.04
CA PHE A 179 1.96 -21.03 -9.34
C PHE A 179 2.97 -21.66 -10.29
N THR A 180 3.63 -22.72 -9.82
CA THR A 180 4.52 -23.53 -10.65
C THR A 180 3.74 -24.70 -11.26
N PRO A 181 3.73 -24.87 -12.60
CA PRO A 181 3.10 -26.02 -13.22
C PRO A 181 3.86 -27.31 -12.89
N SER A 182 3.14 -28.40 -12.70
CA SER A 182 3.70 -29.74 -12.51
C SER A 182 4.24 -30.31 -13.83
N THR A 183 3.62 -29.92 -14.94
CA THR A 183 4.02 -30.30 -16.31
C THR A 183 3.93 -29.09 -17.23
N PRO A 184 4.84 -28.92 -18.22
CA PRO A 184 4.78 -27.80 -19.14
C PRO A 184 3.41 -27.68 -19.84
N GLY A 185 2.79 -26.50 -19.75
CA GLY A 185 1.49 -26.23 -20.35
C GLY A 185 0.30 -26.84 -19.58
N GLU A 186 0.48 -27.19 -18.30
CA GLU A 186 -0.62 -27.55 -17.40
C GLU A 186 -1.71 -26.48 -17.45
N LYS A 187 -2.97 -26.92 -17.60
CA LYS A 187 -4.12 -26.04 -17.73
C LYS A 187 -5.00 -26.13 -16.51
N VAL A 188 -5.43 -24.97 -16.03
CA VAL A 188 -6.43 -24.82 -14.97
C VAL A 188 -7.73 -24.27 -15.54
N ARG A 189 -8.82 -24.59 -14.87
CA ARG A 189 -10.16 -24.12 -15.19
C ARG A 189 -10.59 -23.10 -14.17
N ILE A 190 -10.86 -21.87 -14.62
CA ILE A 190 -11.44 -20.83 -13.78
C ILE A 190 -12.94 -20.86 -14.03
N ARG A 191 -13.73 -20.92 -12.95
CA ARG A 191 -15.19 -20.85 -12.98
C ARG A 191 -15.65 -19.57 -12.29
N PRO A 192 -15.84 -18.48 -13.05
CA PRO A 192 -16.42 -17.27 -12.49
C PRO A 192 -17.85 -17.59 -12.02
N THR A 193 -18.17 -17.25 -10.79
CA THR A 193 -19.55 -17.20 -10.31
C THR A 193 -19.81 -15.81 -9.75
N PRO A 194 -21.07 -15.35 -9.64
CA PRO A 194 -21.39 -14.06 -9.04
C PRO A 194 -20.82 -13.89 -7.62
N ASP A 195 -20.61 -15.01 -6.91
CA ASP A 195 -20.12 -15.04 -5.54
C ASP A 195 -18.60 -15.28 -5.44
N THR A 196 -17.95 -15.70 -6.54
CA THR A 196 -16.50 -15.90 -6.57
C THR A 196 -15.83 -14.58 -6.86
N ARG A 197 -14.96 -14.12 -5.95
CA ARG A 197 -13.96 -13.12 -6.35
C ARG A 197 -13.07 -13.75 -7.41
N THR A 198 -12.81 -13.04 -8.50
CA THR A 198 -11.91 -13.53 -9.54
C THR A 198 -10.87 -12.47 -9.77
N PHE A 199 -9.60 -12.86 -9.72
CA PHE A 199 -8.53 -11.91 -9.94
C PHE A 199 -8.71 -11.25 -11.31
N PRO A 200 -8.72 -9.91 -11.40
CA PRO A 200 -9.31 -9.18 -12.53
C PRO A 200 -8.48 -9.20 -13.83
N VAL A 201 -7.54 -10.14 -13.97
CA VAL A 201 -6.72 -10.33 -15.18
C VAL A 201 -7.33 -11.33 -16.16
N VAL A 202 -8.55 -11.75 -15.86
CA VAL A 202 -9.49 -12.33 -16.82
C VAL A 202 -10.14 -11.20 -17.60
N THR A 203 -9.98 -11.22 -18.92
CA THR A 203 -10.53 -10.17 -19.79
C THR A 203 -12.07 -10.15 -19.69
N PRO A 204 -12.73 -9.00 -19.95
CA PRO A 204 -14.19 -8.92 -19.91
C PRO A 204 -14.88 -9.95 -20.83
N VAL A 205 -14.26 -10.28 -21.97
CA VAL A 205 -14.74 -11.32 -22.90
C VAL A 205 -14.73 -12.71 -22.24
N GLU A 206 -13.70 -13.01 -21.45
CA GLU A 206 -13.58 -14.27 -20.72
C GLU A 206 -14.53 -14.33 -19.50
N ARG A 207 -14.83 -13.20 -18.84
CA ARG A 207 -15.79 -13.14 -17.72
C ARG A 207 -17.22 -13.54 -18.12
N GLY A 208 -17.59 -13.38 -19.38
CA GLY A 208 -18.87 -13.87 -19.91
C GLY A 208 -18.93 -15.39 -20.11
N ALA A 209 -17.79 -16.10 -20.03
CA ALA A 209 -17.73 -17.53 -20.21
C ALA A 209 -18.04 -18.29 -18.90
N ARG A 210 -18.81 -19.37 -19.00
CA ARG A 210 -19.10 -20.26 -17.86
C ARG A 210 -17.85 -20.96 -17.31
N THR A 211 -16.82 -21.13 -18.14
CA THR A 211 -15.55 -21.74 -17.75
C THR A 211 -14.46 -21.20 -18.66
N ILE A 212 -13.37 -20.74 -18.06
CA ILE A 212 -12.19 -20.24 -18.75
C ILE A 212 -11.08 -21.26 -18.53
N VAL A 213 -10.35 -21.61 -19.59
CA VAL A 213 -9.21 -22.53 -19.51
C VAL A 213 -7.95 -21.73 -19.79
N VAL A 214 -7.07 -21.63 -18.80
CA VAL A 214 -5.79 -20.91 -18.93
C VAL A 214 -4.63 -21.83 -18.60
N ARG A 215 -3.46 -21.57 -19.19
CA ARG A 215 -2.23 -22.22 -18.75
C ARG A 215 -1.81 -21.63 -17.41
N VAL A 216 -1.24 -22.47 -16.55
CA VAL A 216 -0.74 -22.04 -15.22
C VAL A 216 0.30 -20.94 -15.36
N GLU A 217 1.20 -21.05 -16.34
CA GLU A 217 2.26 -20.08 -16.61
C GLU A 217 1.69 -18.73 -17.02
N ASP A 218 0.66 -18.72 -17.87
CA ASP A 218 0.00 -17.48 -18.29
C ASP A 218 -0.69 -16.80 -17.11
N PHE A 219 -1.35 -17.58 -16.25
CA PHE A 219 -1.98 -17.07 -15.03
C PHE A 219 -0.94 -16.47 -14.08
N ALA A 220 0.15 -17.20 -13.80
CA ALA A 220 1.23 -16.75 -12.93
C ALA A 220 1.86 -15.44 -13.46
N ASN A 221 2.21 -15.40 -14.74
CA ASN A 221 2.80 -14.22 -15.37
C ASN A 221 1.86 -13.01 -15.31
N ARG A 222 0.55 -13.21 -15.56
CA ARG A 222 -0.48 -12.17 -15.47
C ARG A 222 -0.63 -11.61 -14.06
N VAL A 223 -0.65 -12.48 -13.04
CA VAL A 223 -0.71 -12.08 -11.63
C VAL A 223 0.49 -11.23 -11.27
N VAL A 224 1.69 -11.74 -11.54
CA VAL A 224 2.95 -11.06 -11.21
C VAL A 224 3.06 -9.74 -11.96
N SER A 225 2.88 -9.73 -13.28
CA SER A 225 3.08 -8.53 -14.10
C SER A 225 2.07 -7.42 -13.79
N THR A 226 0.82 -7.77 -13.47
CA THR A 226 -0.19 -6.77 -13.10
C THR A 226 0.18 -6.09 -11.78
N ILE A 227 0.56 -6.87 -10.77
CA ILE A 227 0.96 -6.32 -9.47
C ILE A 227 2.22 -5.49 -9.61
N GLU A 228 3.24 -5.99 -10.32
CA GLU A 228 4.50 -5.27 -10.55
C GLU A 228 4.30 -3.98 -11.34
N SER A 229 3.47 -4.01 -12.38
CA SER A 229 3.17 -2.83 -13.20
C SER A 229 2.54 -1.71 -12.37
N ILE A 230 1.48 -2.02 -11.61
CA ILE A 230 0.81 -1.04 -10.76
C ILE A 230 1.79 -0.53 -9.70
N SER A 231 2.57 -1.43 -9.08
CA SER A 231 3.54 -1.04 -8.07
C SER A 231 4.61 -0.08 -8.59
N LYS A 232 5.21 -0.39 -9.75
CA LYS A 232 6.22 0.48 -10.38
C LYS A 232 5.66 1.86 -10.68
N ASN A 233 4.46 1.95 -11.25
CA ASN A 233 3.85 3.24 -11.56
C ASN A 233 3.56 4.09 -10.32
N VAL A 234 3.15 3.46 -9.21
CA VAL A 234 2.93 4.19 -7.95
C VAL A 234 4.24 4.70 -7.37
N VAL A 235 5.29 3.89 -7.35
CA VAL A 235 6.62 4.28 -6.86
C VAL A 235 7.16 5.45 -7.69
N GLU A 236 7.17 5.31 -9.02
CA GLU A 236 7.63 6.37 -9.94
C GLU A 236 6.83 7.67 -9.75
N GLY A 237 5.50 7.58 -9.58
CA GLY A 237 4.66 8.74 -9.35
C GLY A 237 4.94 9.44 -8.02
N ILE A 238 5.16 8.68 -6.94
CA ILE A 238 5.51 9.24 -5.62
C ILE A 238 6.87 9.92 -5.66
N GLU A 239 7.86 9.31 -6.33
CA GLU A 239 9.22 9.84 -6.50
C GLU A 239 9.22 11.15 -7.30
N LYS A 240 8.56 11.21 -8.46
CA LYS A 240 8.45 12.43 -9.28
C LYS A 240 7.80 13.58 -8.52
N VAL A 241 6.75 13.29 -7.75
CA VAL A 241 6.13 14.31 -6.89
C VAL A 241 7.10 14.74 -5.80
N ALA A 242 7.86 13.84 -5.19
CA ALA A 242 8.85 14.19 -4.18
C ALA A 242 9.94 15.10 -4.76
N GLU A 243 10.49 14.79 -5.92
CA GLU A 243 11.49 15.63 -6.63
C GLU A 243 10.94 17.02 -6.95
N LYS A 244 9.74 17.10 -7.53
CA LYS A 244 9.06 18.37 -7.84
C LYS A 244 8.76 19.19 -6.57
N THR A 245 8.49 18.52 -5.47
CA THR A 245 8.25 19.16 -4.17
C THR A 245 9.56 19.65 -3.55
N VAL A 246 10.70 18.97 -3.75
CA VAL A 246 12.03 19.44 -3.30
C VAL A 246 12.44 20.74 -4.00
N GLU A 247 12.10 20.93 -5.28
CA GLU A 247 12.26 22.24 -5.96
C GLU A 247 11.32 23.33 -5.42
N SER A 248 10.18 22.95 -4.83
CA SER A 248 9.14 23.86 -4.33
C SER A 248 9.24 24.16 -2.82
N VAL A 249 10.01 23.34 -2.07
CA VAL A 249 10.07 23.33 -0.60
C VAL A 249 11.00 24.39 0.00
N GLU A 250 11.68 25.19 -0.82
CA GLU A 250 12.27 26.45 -0.34
C GLU A 250 11.21 27.47 0.16
N ARG A 251 9.90 27.21 0.03
CA ARG A 251 8.87 28.23 0.31
C ARG A 251 7.67 27.89 1.19
N ALA A 252 7.43 26.66 1.63
CA ALA A 252 6.25 26.39 2.45
C ALA A 252 6.41 25.19 3.39
N GLY A 253 6.63 25.48 4.68
CA GLY A 253 6.75 24.49 5.75
C GLY A 253 5.44 23.78 6.07
N ALA A 254 5.16 22.68 5.37
CA ALA A 254 4.11 21.73 5.72
C ALA A 254 4.74 20.37 6.12
N LYS A 255 5.26 20.31 7.35
CA LYS A 255 5.71 19.07 8.01
C LYS A 255 4.58 18.58 8.92
N GLU A 256 4.05 17.38 8.69
CA GLU A 256 3.69 16.38 9.72
C GLU A 256 2.72 15.30 9.24
N ALA A 257 1.81 15.55 8.29
CA ALA A 257 0.79 14.55 7.92
C ALA A 257 1.24 13.48 6.90
N CYS A 258 2.33 13.72 6.15
CA CYS A 258 2.86 12.78 5.15
C CYS A 258 4.14 12.06 5.58
N TYR A 259 4.69 12.37 6.75
CA TYR A 259 6.04 11.94 7.14
C TYR A 259 6.05 10.50 7.68
N SER A 260 5.02 10.05 8.39
CA SER A 260 4.99 8.70 8.97
C SER A 260 4.65 7.59 7.96
N ALA A 261 3.81 7.88 6.95
CA ALA A 261 3.40 6.87 5.96
C ALA A 261 4.46 6.56 4.88
N CYS A 262 5.53 7.37 4.78
CA CYS A 262 6.57 7.20 3.76
C CYS A 262 7.97 6.92 4.35
N VAL A 263 8.17 7.06 5.67
CA VAL A 263 9.52 7.00 6.28
C VAL A 263 9.78 5.71 7.05
N GLU A 264 8.76 4.97 7.51
CA GLU A 264 9.02 3.81 8.37
C GLU A 264 9.12 2.45 7.67
N HIS A 265 8.86 2.32 6.36
CA HIS A 265 9.24 1.11 5.62
C HIS A 265 9.33 1.37 4.10
N ASP A 266 10.39 0.86 3.48
CA ASP A 266 10.56 0.58 2.03
C ASP A 266 11.21 1.61 1.08
N ALA A 267 11.35 2.90 1.40
CA ALA A 267 12.13 3.80 0.52
C ALA A 267 13.65 3.56 0.66
N CYS A 268 14.16 3.46 1.89
CA CYS A 268 15.57 3.13 2.13
C CYS A 268 15.86 1.62 1.98
N HIS A 269 14.86 0.76 2.19
CA HIS A 269 15.04 -0.68 2.08
C HIS A 269 15.18 -1.12 0.61
N SER A 270 14.42 -0.50 -0.31
CA SER A 270 14.48 -0.80 -1.74
C SER A 270 15.77 -0.31 -2.41
N ALA A 271 16.35 0.81 -1.94
CA ALA A 271 17.65 1.29 -2.42
C ALA A 271 18.82 0.37 -2.01
N CYS A 272 18.66 -0.44 -0.96
CA CYS A 272 19.66 -1.39 -0.48
C CYS A 272 19.56 -2.79 -1.12
N VAL A 273 18.46 -3.11 -1.80
CA VAL A 273 18.21 -4.42 -2.43
C VAL A 273 18.40 -4.32 -3.95
N HIS A 274 19.57 -3.89 -4.39
CA HIS A 274 19.98 -3.99 -5.80
C HIS A 274 21.35 -4.68 -5.95
N ASP A 275 21.46 -5.49 -7.00
CA ASP A 275 22.57 -6.40 -7.36
C ASP A 275 23.95 -5.74 -7.55
N ALA A 276 24.04 -4.40 -7.54
CA ALA A 276 25.31 -3.68 -7.58
C ALA A 276 26.16 -3.92 -6.32
N CYS A 277 25.54 -4.17 -5.16
CA CYS A 277 26.25 -4.45 -3.91
C CYS A 277 26.61 -5.93 -3.71
N HIS A 278 25.84 -6.86 -4.28
CA HIS A 278 26.13 -8.30 -4.20
C HIS A 278 27.41 -8.68 -4.94
N SER A 279 27.73 -8.01 -6.04
CA SER A 279 28.87 -8.35 -6.90
C SER A 279 30.24 -7.98 -6.32
N ALA A 280 30.30 -7.17 -5.25
CA ALA A 280 31.54 -6.69 -4.65
C ALA A 280 31.92 -7.39 -3.32
N CYS A 281 31.04 -8.22 -2.74
CA CYS A 281 31.21 -8.73 -1.38
C CYS A 281 31.26 -10.27 -1.32
N VAL A 282 32.45 -10.84 -1.47
CA VAL A 282 32.73 -12.28 -1.24
C VAL A 282 33.55 -12.52 0.04
N HIS A 283 33.78 -11.51 0.89
CA HIS A 283 34.46 -11.71 2.18
C HIS A 283 33.93 -10.82 3.33
N ASP A 284 33.82 -11.44 4.51
CA ASP A 284 33.21 -10.91 5.74
C ASP A 284 33.82 -9.61 6.30
N ALA A 285 35.00 -9.19 5.83
CA ALA A 285 35.63 -7.95 6.26
C ALA A 285 34.96 -6.67 5.69
N CYS A 286 34.14 -6.79 4.64
CA CYS A 286 33.42 -5.65 4.03
C CYS A 286 32.03 -5.37 4.65
N HIS A 287 31.41 -6.33 5.34
CA HIS A 287 30.07 -6.16 5.93
C HIS A 287 30.06 -5.06 7.02
N SER A 288 31.09 -5.02 7.87
CA SER A 288 31.17 -4.09 9.00
C SER A 288 31.43 -2.63 8.59
N ALA A 289 32.19 -2.44 7.51
CA ALA A 289 32.50 -1.12 6.97
C ALA A 289 31.30 -0.50 6.24
N CYS A 290 30.50 -1.32 5.55
CA CYS A 290 29.27 -0.87 4.87
C CYS A 290 28.14 -0.50 5.84
N HIS A 291 27.91 -1.28 6.90
CA HIS A 291 26.98 -0.92 7.97
C HIS A 291 27.35 0.44 8.59
N SER A 292 28.64 0.68 8.80
CA SER A 292 29.13 1.92 9.43
C SER A 292 29.03 3.14 8.51
N ALA A 293 29.31 2.98 7.21
CA ALA A 293 29.23 4.08 6.24
C ALA A 293 27.78 4.53 5.97
N CYS A 294 26.83 3.59 5.87
CA CYS A 294 25.42 3.90 5.62
C CYS A 294 24.73 4.51 6.85
N HIS A 295 25.04 4.03 8.06
CA HIS A 295 24.50 4.61 9.29
C HIS A 295 25.02 6.04 9.50
N SER A 296 26.28 6.30 9.14
CA SER A 296 26.92 7.63 9.28
C SER A 296 26.41 8.64 8.25
N ALA A 297 26.15 8.23 7.01
CA ALA A 297 25.59 9.09 5.96
C ALA A 297 24.15 9.52 6.29
N CYS A 298 23.34 8.60 6.81
CA CYS A 298 21.96 8.88 7.22
C CYS A 298 21.89 9.74 8.50
N HIS A 299 22.75 9.47 9.51
CA HIS A 299 22.84 10.33 10.69
C HIS A 299 23.35 11.75 10.36
N SER A 300 24.30 11.89 9.43
CA SER A 300 24.85 13.20 9.04
C SER A 300 23.85 14.04 8.25
N ALA A 301 23.01 13.42 7.41
CA ALA A 301 21.94 14.10 6.69
C ALA A 301 20.84 14.60 7.65
N CYS A 302 20.47 13.81 8.66
CA CYS A 302 19.51 14.20 9.69
C CYS A 302 20.07 15.27 10.65
N HIS A 303 21.32 15.15 11.09
CA HIS A 303 21.93 16.09 12.03
C HIS A 303 22.25 17.44 11.36
N SER A 304 22.63 17.45 10.08
CA SER A 304 22.82 18.69 9.31
C SER A 304 21.51 19.44 9.11
N ALA A 305 20.38 18.74 8.90
CA ALA A 305 19.06 19.35 8.75
C ALA A 305 18.49 19.92 10.07
N CYS A 306 18.92 19.42 11.23
CA CYS A 306 18.47 19.93 12.55
C CYS A 306 19.33 21.07 13.11
N VAL A 307 20.64 21.14 12.81
CA VAL A 307 21.56 22.13 13.42
C VAL A 307 21.81 23.35 12.53
N SER A 308 21.45 23.32 11.25
CA SER A 308 21.61 24.48 10.33
C SER A 308 20.38 25.39 10.22
N GLY A 309 19.41 25.24 11.13
CA GLY A 309 18.30 26.18 11.29
C GLY A 309 18.68 27.42 12.11
N PHE A 310 19.49 28.31 11.52
CA PHE A 310 19.60 29.74 11.84
C PHE A 310 19.79 30.54 10.55
#